data_AF-A0A6L6C4E3-F1
#
_entry.id   AF-A0A6L6C4E3-F1
#
_cell.length_a   1.000
_cell.length_b   1.000
_cell.length_c   1.000
_cell.angle_alpha   90.00
_cell.angle_beta   90.00
_cell.angle_gamma   90.00
#
_symmetry.space_group_name_H-M   'P 1'
#
loop_
_entity.id
_entity.type
_entity.pdbx_description
1 polymer ?
#
loop_
_entity_poly.entity_id
_entity_poly.type
_entity_poly.pdbx_seq_one_letter_code
_entity_poly.pdbx_strand_id
1 'polypeptide(L)'
;MSYLRPDIRQRADELVALYPQKRSAMLPLLHLAQEQDGYLTDEGMAEVAELTGTSPAEVRGTASFYDMFHLEPVGKYVVGVCTNIACLLAGGEELLDHASKTLGCSVGGTSADGLFTLEETECLADCDIAPVVQVNHRYVRTTTPDALDALVSDLRNGRRDDEIPPHGTLIRVRRNGGLRAPRAQVAAEREAAQTAREARAAKETK
;
A
#
# COMPACT_ATOMS: atom_id res chain seq x y z
N MET A 1 -5.12 18.55 16.55
CA MET A 1 -5.25 17.20 17.14
C MET A 1 -4.89 16.22 16.04
N SER A 2 -4.14 15.15 16.34
CA SER A 2 -3.79 14.13 15.35
C SER A 2 -5.05 13.38 14.91
N TYR A 3 -5.24 13.21 13.60
CA TYR A 3 -6.31 12.44 12.97
C TYR A 3 -6.00 10.93 13.01
N LEU A 4 -4.72 10.57 12.82
CA LEU A 4 -4.25 9.20 12.94
C LEU A 4 -4.47 8.67 14.37
N ARG A 5 -4.92 7.40 14.46
CA ARG A 5 -5.05 6.69 15.73
C ARG A 5 -3.71 6.67 16.47
N PRO A 6 -3.70 6.68 17.82
CA PRO A 6 -2.46 6.79 18.60
C PRO A 6 -1.37 5.77 18.23
N ASP A 7 -1.74 4.53 17.93
CA ASP A 7 -0.81 3.46 17.53
C ASP A 7 -0.21 3.70 16.14
N ILE A 8 -1.02 4.14 15.17
CA ILE A 8 -0.59 4.49 13.82
C ILE A 8 0.26 5.76 13.85
N ARG A 9 -0.13 6.74 14.66
CA ARG A 9 0.63 7.98 14.84
C ARG A 9 2.03 7.72 15.40
N GLN A 10 2.14 6.86 16.41
CA GLN A 10 3.44 6.46 16.93
C GLN A 10 4.31 5.81 15.84
N ARG A 11 3.74 4.88 15.05
CA ARG A 11 4.43 4.24 13.92
C ARG A 11 4.87 5.27 12.87
N ALA A 12 4.04 6.27 12.60
CA ALA A 12 4.35 7.35 11.67
C ALA A 12 5.56 8.17 12.14
N ASP A 13 5.61 8.56 13.42
CA ASP A 13 6.73 9.30 13.99
C ASP A 13 8.04 8.46 13.96
N GLU A 14 7.95 7.15 14.24
CA GLU A 14 9.08 6.21 14.12
C GLU A 14 9.59 6.09 12.67
N LEU A 15 8.69 6.02 11.69
CA LEU A 15 9.05 5.97 10.27
C LEU A 15 9.72 7.26 9.81
N VAL A 16 9.17 8.43 10.17
CA VAL A 16 9.78 9.72 9.82
C VAL A 16 11.22 9.81 10.34
N ALA A 17 11.48 9.27 11.54
CA ALA A 17 12.81 9.26 12.13
C ALA A 17 13.84 8.40 11.36
N LEU A 18 13.41 7.48 10.50
CA LEU A 18 14.30 6.66 9.65
C LEU A 18 14.91 7.47 8.50
N TYR A 19 14.29 8.58 8.10
CA TYR A 19 14.69 9.34 6.93
C TYR A 19 15.50 10.60 7.30
N PRO A 20 16.54 10.95 6.51
CA PRO A 20 17.23 12.23 6.66
C PRO A 20 16.34 13.44 6.37
N GLN A 21 15.46 13.31 5.38
CA GLN A 21 14.49 14.33 5.00
C GLN A 21 13.10 13.77 5.27
N LYS A 22 12.27 14.51 6.00
CA LYS A 22 10.92 14.06 6.38
C LYS A 22 10.06 13.73 5.16
N ARG A 23 10.18 14.51 4.08
CA ARG A 23 9.53 14.26 2.78
C ARG A 23 9.76 12.85 2.23
N SER A 24 10.91 12.24 2.50
CA SER A 24 11.21 10.88 2.02
C SER A 24 10.36 9.79 2.69
N ALA A 25 9.67 10.11 3.80
CA ALA A 25 8.75 9.20 4.47
C ALA A 25 7.34 9.18 3.85
N MET A 26 7.08 9.95 2.79
CA MET A 26 5.73 10.18 2.26
C MET A 26 4.97 8.89 1.87
N LEU A 27 5.54 8.03 1.03
CA LEU A 27 4.89 6.79 0.60
C LEU A 27 4.54 5.84 1.78
N PRO A 28 5.47 5.50 2.69
CA PRO A 28 5.12 4.62 3.80
C PRO A 28 4.14 5.27 4.79
N LEU A 29 4.15 6.60 4.93
CA LEU A 29 3.13 7.31 5.71
C LEU A 29 1.74 7.25 5.07
N LEU A 30 1.64 7.37 3.74
CA LEU A 30 0.38 7.18 3.02
C LEU A 30 -0.17 5.76 3.22
N HIS A 31 0.69 4.73 3.16
CA HIS A 31 0.24 3.36 3.46
C HIS A 31 -0.26 3.19 4.90
N LEU A 32 0.33 3.88 5.88
CA LEU A 32 -0.17 3.87 7.26
C LEU A 32 -1.53 4.57 7.40
N ALA A 33 -1.72 5.70 6.73
CA ALA A 33 -3.00 6.39 6.73
C ALA A 33 -4.10 5.52 6.09
N GLN A 34 -3.78 4.89 4.95
CA GLN A 34 -4.69 3.96 4.26
C GLN A 34 -4.99 2.70 5.09
N GLU A 35 -4.02 2.15 5.83
CA GLU A 35 -4.24 1.02 6.74
C GLU A 35 -5.32 1.33 7.80
N GLN A 36 -5.48 2.59 8.18
CA GLN A 36 -6.45 2.99 9.19
C GLN A 36 -7.89 3.05 8.65
N ASP A 37 -8.10 3.61 7.46
CA ASP A 37 -9.43 3.93 6.92
C ASP A 37 -9.82 3.11 5.67
N GLY A 38 -8.89 2.33 5.10
CA GLY A 38 -9.05 1.60 3.83
C GLY A 38 -8.69 2.41 2.59
N TYR A 39 -8.75 3.72 2.67
CA TYR A 39 -8.42 4.66 1.61
C TYR A 39 -7.79 5.92 2.22
N LEU A 40 -7.30 6.82 1.37
CA LEU A 40 -6.69 8.08 1.80
C LEU A 40 -7.76 9.17 1.93
N THR A 41 -8.14 9.48 3.18
CA THR A 41 -9.00 10.63 3.50
C THR A 41 -8.24 11.95 3.34
N ASP A 42 -8.99 13.04 3.16
CA ASP A 42 -8.40 14.39 3.10
C ASP A 42 -7.69 14.74 4.42
N GLU A 43 -8.25 14.34 5.56
CA GLU A 43 -7.65 14.52 6.88
C GLU A 43 -6.37 13.69 7.04
N GLY A 44 -6.38 12.43 6.58
CA GLY A 44 -5.20 11.57 6.58
C GLY A 44 -4.07 12.14 5.72
N MET A 45 -4.39 12.61 4.51
CA MET A 45 -3.43 13.26 3.62
C MET A 45 -2.90 14.58 4.20
N ALA A 46 -3.76 15.37 4.86
CA ALA A 46 -3.35 16.60 5.52
C ALA A 46 -2.35 16.33 6.66
N GLU A 47 -2.60 15.32 7.49
CA GLU A 47 -1.67 14.95 8.55
C GLU A 47 -0.35 14.38 8.02
N VAL A 48 -0.39 13.60 6.94
CA VAL A 48 0.83 13.16 6.25
C VAL A 48 1.64 14.37 5.77
N ALA A 49 0.98 15.40 5.22
CA ALA A 49 1.63 16.63 4.76
C ALA A 49 2.34 17.38 5.92
N GLU A 50 1.70 17.45 7.09
CA GLU A 50 2.31 18.02 8.30
C GLU A 50 3.55 17.24 8.75
N LEU A 51 3.47 15.91 8.73
CA LEU A 51 4.57 15.01 9.10
C LEU A 51 5.78 15.12 8.17
N THR A 52 5.52 15.22 6.86
CA THR A 52 6.55 15.33 5.82
C THR A 52 7.09 16.74 5.66
N GLY A 53 6.37 17.76 6.16
CA GLY A 53 6.67 19.17 5.92
C GLY A 53 6.41 19.59 4.47
N THR A 54 5.40 18.98 3.82
CA THR A 54 4.98 19.28 2.45
C THR A 54 3.57 19.88 2.43
N SER A 55 3.08 20.28 1.26
CA SER A 55 1.69 20.70 1.11
C SER A 55 0.74 19.50 0.92
N PRO A 56 -0.54 19.61 1.32
CA PRO A 56 -1.55 18.59 1.02
C PRO A 56 -1.71 18.32 -0.49
N ALA A 57 -1.49 19.34 -1.33
CA ALA A 57 -1.52 19.19 -2.78
C ALA A 57 -0.40 18.28 -3.31
N GLU A 58 0.82 18.38 -2.77
CA GLU A 58 1.93 17.48 -3.12
C GLU A 58 1.65 16.05 -2.67
N VAL A 59 1.04 15.87 -1.50
CA VAL A 59 0.64 14.56 -0.99
C VAL A 59 -0.41 13.95 -1.90
N ARG A 60 -1.47 14.69 -2.25
CA ARG A 60 -2.52 14.21 -3.17
C ARG A 60 -1.98 13.91 -4.56
N GLY A 61 -1.07 14.73 -5.08
CA GLY A 61 -0.41 14.48 -6.36
C GLY A 61 0.44 13.21 -6.35
N THR A 62 1.11 12.92 -5.23
CA THR A 62 1.84 11.66 -5.04
C THR A 62 0.89 10.48 -4.92
N ALA A 63 -0.19 10.62 -4.13
CA ALA A 63 -1.18 9.58 -3.94
C ALA A 63 -1.85 9.19 -5.28
N SER A 64 -2.23 10.17 -6.10
CA SER A 64 -2.83 9.92 -7.42
C SER A 64 -1.88 9.30 -8.45
N PHE A 65 -0.57 9.32 -8.20
CA PHE A 65 0.43 8.76 -9.12
C PHE A 65 0.63 7.26 -8.92
N TYR A 66 0.51 6.77 -7.69
CA TYR A 66 0.69 5.35 -7.37
C TYR A 66 -0.66 4.67 -7.23
N ASP A 67 -0.93 3.73 -8.13
CA ASP A 67 -2.18 2.96 -8.20
C ASP A 67 -2.54 2.21 -6.90
N MET A 68 -1.54 1.85 -6.09
CA MET A 68 -1.75 1.19 -4.79
C MET A 68 -2.46 2.05 -3.74
N PHE A 69 -2.63 3.36 -3.99
CA PHE A 69 -3.32 4.26 -3.08
C PHE A 69 -4.75 4.52 -3.56
N HIS A 70 -5.72 4.17 -2.71
CA HIS A 70 -7.12 4.41 -3.00
C HIS A 70 -7.52 5.80 -2.53
N LEU A 71 -8.05 6.62 -3.43
CA LEU A 71 -8.58 7.96 -3.11
C LEU A 71 -10.08 7.95 -2.83
N GLU A 72 -10.72 6.80 -3.00
CA GLU A 72 -12.15 6.58 -2.77
C GLU A 72 -12.35 5.39 -1.82
N PRO A 73 -13.47 5.33 -1.07
CA PRO A 73 -13.73 4.23 -0.16
C PRO A 73 -13.76 2.87 -0.87
N VAL A 74 -12.92 1.95 -0.39
CA VAL A 74 -12.88 0.55 -0.82
C VAL A 74 -13.46 -0.37 0.26
N GLY A 75 -13.76 -1.61 -0.12
CA GLY A 75 -14.23 -2.63 0.79
C GLY A 75 -13.16 -3.06 1.81
N LYS A 76 -13.57 -3.90 2.76
CA LYS A 76 -12.66 -4.50 3.76
C LYS A 76 -11.48 -5.26 3.11
N TYR A 77 -11.74 -5.90 1.97
CA TYR A 77 -10.77 -6.66 1.18
C TYR A 77 -10.77 -6.18 -0.27
N VAL A 78 -9.63 -5.69 -0.73
CA VAL A 78 -9.37 -5.42 -2.14
C VAL A 78 -8.78 -6.69 -2.76
N VAL A 79 -9.48 -7.24 -3.74
CA VAL A 79 -9.12 -8.46 -4.48
C VAL A 79 -8.62 -8.05 -5.86
N GLY A 80 -7.32 -8.19 -6.08
CA GLY A 80 -6.67 -7.94 -7.35
C GLY A 80 -6.42 -9.24 -8.12
N VAL A 81 -6.91 -9.33 -9.36
CA VAL A 81 -6.64 -10.46 -10.27
C VAL A 81 -5.68 -10.00 -11.35
N CYS A 82 -4.57 -10.72 -11.55
CA CYS A 82 -3.60 -10.39 -12.59
C CYS A 82 -4.11 -10.86 -13.96
N THR A 83 -4.22 -9.93 -14.91
CA THR A 83 -4.61 -10.21 -16.31
C THR A 83 -3.47 -9.99 -17.31
N ASN A 84 -2.24 -9.77 -16.84
CA ASN A 84 -1.08 -9.62 -17.71
C ASN A 84 -0.67 -10.97 -18.36
N ILE A 85 0.17 -10.92 -19.40
CA ILE A 85 0.44 -11.97 -20.40
C ILE A 85 0.47 -13.40 -19.85
N ALA A 86 1.26 -13.67 -18.81
CA ALA A 86 1.39 -15.03 -18.27
C ALA A 86 0.09 -15.51 -17.61
N CYS A 87 -0.61 -14.63 -16.89
CA CYS A 87 -1.89 -14.95 -16.27
C CYS A 87 -3.01 -14.99 -17.31
N LEU A 88 -2.99 -14.11 -18.32
CA LEU A 88 -3.91 -14.16 -19.46
C LEU A 88 -3.87 -15.54 -20.14
N LEU A 89 -2.68 -16.03 -20.48
CA LEU A 89 -2.50 -17.37 -21.08
C LEU A 89 -2.93 -18.51 -20.16
N ALA A 90 -2.96 -18.28 -18.84
CA ALA A 90 -3.39 -19.25 -17.83
C ALA A 90 -4.89 -19.13 -17.46
N GLY A 91 -5.65 -18.26 -18.12
CA GLY A 91 -7.08 -18.06 -17.88
C GLY A 91 -7.42 -16.93 -16.89
N GLY A 92 -6.59 -15.89 -16.81
CA GLY A 92 -6.74 -14.79 -15.87
C GLY A 92 -7.98 -13.92 -16.11
N GLU A 93 -8.37 -13.72 -17.37
CA GLU A 93 -9.61 -12.99 -17.71
C GLU A 93 -10.85 -13.78 -17.27
N GLU A 94 -10.88 -15.08 -17.51
CA GLU A 94 -11.95 -15.96 -17.06
C GLU A 94 -12.07 -15.99 -15.54
N LEU A 95 -10.92 -15.94 -14.84
CA LEU A 95 -10.90 -15.83 -13.39
C LEU A 95 -11.40 -14.47 -12.90
N LEU A 96 -11.05 -13.37 -13.56
CA LEU A 96 -11.56 -12.03 -13.24
C LEU A 96 -13.09 -11.96 -13.42
N ASP A 97 -13.61 -12.52 -14.52
CA ASP A 97 -15.05 -12.62 -14.77
C ASP A 97 -15.78 -13.47 -13.73
N HIS A 98 -15.15 -14.58 -13.31
CA HIS A 98 -15.67 -15.41 -12.22
C HIS A 98 -15.66 -14.64 -10.89
N ALA A 99 -14.57 -13.94 -10.58
CA ALA A 99 -14.46 -13.11 -9.39
C ALA A 99 -15.56 -12.05 -9.31
N SER A 100 -15.84 -11.35 -10.41
CA SER A 100 -16.92 -10.36 -10.52
C SER A 100 -18.29 -10.94 -10.12
N LYS A 101 -18.60 -12.14 -10.60
CA LYS A 101 -19.85 -12.85 -10.26
C LYS A 101 -19.89 -13.30 -8.81
N THR A 102 -18.79 -13.88 -8.30
CA THR A 102 -18.71 -14.39 -6.92
C THR A 102 -18.77 -13.27 -5.88
N LEU A 103 -18.08 -12.16 -6.13
CA LEU A 103 -18.03 -11.00 -5.23
C LEU A 103 -19.30 -10.14 -5.33
N GLY A 104 -19.98 -10.18 -6.48
CA GLY A 104 -21.19 -9.41 -6.74
C GLY A 104 -20.92 -7.93 -7.00
N CYS A 105 -19.74 -7.60 -7.55
CA CYS A 105 -19.38 -6.26 -7.99
C CYS A 105 -18.67 -6.28 -9.34
N SER A 106 -18.74 -5.18 -10.09
CA SER A 106 -17.96 -5.01 -11.32
C SER A 106 -16.48 -4.82 -11.00
N VAL A 107 -15.62 -4.99 -12.00
CA VAL A 107 -14.21 -4.57 -11.94
C VAL A 107 -14.15 -3.07 -11.63
N GLY A 108 -13.30 -2.68 -10.67
CA GLY A 108 -13.21 -1.34 -10.09
C GLY A 108 -14.34 -0.99 -9.11
N GLY A 109 -15.27 -1.92 -8.86
CA GLY A 109 -16.44 -1.71 -8.00
C GLY A 109 -16.32 -2.40 -6.65
N THR A 110 -17.10 -1.90 -5.69
CA THR A 110 -17.22 -2.48 -4.34
C THR A 110 -18.57 -3.18 -4.19
N SER A 111 -18.58 -4.34 -3.54
CA SER A 111 -19.78 -5.12 -3.25
C SER A 111 -20.75 -4.36 -2.35
N ALA A 112 -22.05 -4.65 -2.47
CA ALA A 112 -23.10 -3.93 -1.74
C ALA A 112 -23.02 -4.08 -0.20
N ASP A 113 -22.35 -5.13 0.28
CA ASP A 113 -22.06 -5.36 1.69
C ASP A 113 -20.80 -4.64 2.20
N GLY A 114 -20.08 -3.93 1.31
CA GLY A 114 -18.84 -3.21 1.64
C GLY A 114 -17.65 -4.11 1.98
N LEU A 115 -17.74 -5.42 1.75
CA LEU A 115 -16.68 -6.34 2.11
C LEU A 115 -15.58 -6.43 1.06
N PHE A 116 -15.93 -6.37 -0.23
CA PHE A 116 -15.01 -6.67 -1.31
C PHE A 116 -14.96 -5.56 -2.35
N THR A 117 -13.76 -5.21 -2.80
CA THR A 117 -13.53 -4.43 -4.02
C THR A 117 -12.76 -5.30 -4.98
N LEU A 118 -13.19 -5.34 -6.25
CA LEU A 118 -12.51 -6.11 -7.29
C LEU A 118 -11.67 -5.19 -8.15
N GLU A 119 -10.39 -5.51 -8.32
CA GLU A 119 -9.47 -4.79 -9.19
C GLU A 119 -8.89 -5.73 -10.24
N GLU A 120 -8.84 -5.24 -11.47
CA GLU A 120 -7.96 -5.81 -12.49
C GLU A 120 -6.56 -5.25 -12.22
N THR A 121 -5.61 -6.14 -11.96
CA THR A 121 -4.24 -5.76 -11.64
C THR A 121 -3.29 -6.13 -12.77
N GLU A 122 -2.28 -5.30 -12.92
CA GLU A 122 -1.15 -5.59 -13.80
C GLU A 122 -0.25 -6.69 -13.22
N CYS A 123 0.87 -6.96 -13.90
CA CYS A 123 1.78 -8.05 -13.53
C CYS A 123 2.18 -8.04 -12.03
N LEU A 124 1.75 -9.06 -11.29
CA LEU A 124 2.08 -9.27 -9.88
C LEU A 124 3.39 -10.06 -9.65
N ALA A 125 4.09 -10.45 -10.72
CA ALA A 125 5.41 -11.08 -10.71
C ALA A 125 5.55 -12.43 -9.97
N ASP A 126 4.46 -13.21 -9.84
CA ASP A 126 4.48 -14.60 -9.30
C ASP A 126 4.04 -15.59 -10.41
N CYS A 127 4.67 -15.49 -11.59
CA CYS A 127 4.20 -16.14 -12.82
C CYS A 127 4.30 -17.68 -12.81
N ASP A 128 5.06 -18.27 -11.89
CA ASP A 128 5.16 -19.72 -11.71
C ASP A 128 3.87 -20.36 -11.17
N ILE A 129 2.99 -19.55 -10.57
CA ILE A 129 1.71 -19.98 -10.00
C ILE A 129 0.50 -19.31 -10.68
N ALA A 130 0.65 -18.83 -11.91
CA ALA A 130 -0.41 -18.16 -12.64
C ALA A 130 -1.69 -19.03 -12.78
N PRO A 131 -2.91 -18.44 -12.77
CA PRO A 131 -3.21 -17.01 -12.57
C PRO A 131 -2.96 -16.54 -11.13
N VAL A 132 -2.45 -15.31 -10.97
CA VAL A 132 -2.11 -14.74 -9.66
C VAL A 132 -3.25 -13.87 -9.14
N VAL A 133 -3.64 -14.09 -7.88
CA VAL A 133 -4.56 -13.21 -7.15
C VAL A 133 -3.89 -12.67 -5.90
N GLN A 134 -4.13 -11.39 -5.63
CA GLN A 134 -3.70 -10.71 -4.43
C GLN A 134 -4.92 -10.20 -3.65
N VAL A 135 -4.91 -10.36 -2.33
CA VAL A 135 -5.92 -9.74 -1.45
C VAL A 135 -5.21 -8.88 -0.41
N ASN A 136 -5.51 -7.58 -0.34
CA ASN A 136 -4.90 -6.64 0.62
C ASN A 136 -3.36 -6.78 0.70
N HIS A 137 -2.69 -6.84 -0.46
CA HIS A 137 -1.23 -7.06 -0.58
C HIS A 137 -0.73 -8.41 -0.05
N ARG A 138 -1.56 -9.45 -0.06
CA ARG A 138 -1.20 -10.84 0.21
C ARG A 138 -1.41 -11.68 -1.03
N TYR A 139 -0.36 -12.36 -1.47
CA TYR A 139 -0.43 -13.32 -2.55
C TYR A 139 -1.20 -14.54 -2.09
N VAL A 140 -2.26 -14.90 -2.81
CA VAL A 140 -3.01 -16.12 -2.55
C VAL A 140 -2.54 -17.16 -3.55
N ARG A 141 -1.95 -18.24 -3.03
CA ARG A 141 -1.48 -19.34 -3.85
C ARG A 141 -2.66 -20.27 -4.17
N THR A 142 -2.79 -20.63 -5.45
CA THR A 142 -3.78 -21.56 -6.02
C THR A 142 -5.13 -20.92 -6.39
N THR A 143 -5.27 -20.54 -7.66
CA THR A 143 -6.44 -19.75 -8.10
C THR A 143 -7.12 -20.33 -9.33
N THR A 144 -7.81 -21.44 -9.07
CA THR A 144 -8.95 -21.90 -9.87
C THR A 144 -10.24 -21.18 -9.39
N PRO A 145 -11.31 -21.16 -10.18
CA PRO A 145 -12.62 -20.62 -9.76
C PRO A 145 -13.09 -21.17 -8.40
N ASP A 146 -13.01 -22.49 -8.18
CA ASP A 146 -13.43 -23.12 -6.92
C ASP A 146 -12.58 -22.65 -5.72
N ALA A 147 -11.27 -22.48 -5.92
CA ALA A 147 -10.36 -22.01 -4.88
C ALA A 147 -10.64 -20.53 -4.54
N LEU A 148 -11.01 -19.72 -5.54
CA LEU A 148 -11.45 -18.35 -5.33
C LEU A 148 -12.74 -18.30 -4.50
N ASP A 149 -13.73 -19.14 -4.83
CA ASP A 149 -15.00 -19.19 -4.08
C ASP A 149 -14.77 -19.59 -2.62
N ALA A 150 -13.89 -20.56 -2.39
CA ALA A 150 -13.46 -20.95 -1.05
C ALA A 150 -12.76 -19.80 -0.31
N LEU A 151 -11.86 -19.07 -0.98
CA LEU A 151 -11.19 -17.90 -0.42
C LEU A 151 -12.20 -16.80 -0.03
N VAL A 152 -13.14 -16.47 -0.90
CA VAL A 152 -14.18 -15.46 -0.64
C VAL A 152 -15.04 -15.87 0.56
N SER A 153 -15.41 -17.15 0.64
CA SER A 153 -16.12 -17.70 1.80
C SER A 153 -15.29 -17.58 3.08
N ASP A 154 -14.00 -17.91 3.04
CA ASP A 154 -13.09 -17.77 4.19
C ASP A 154 -13.01 -16.33 4.69
N LEU A 155 -12.82 -15.38 3.78
CA LEU A 155 -12.72 -13.95 4.07
C LEU A 155 -14.03 -13.40 4.64
N ARG A 156 -15.17 -13.74 4.03
CA ARG A 156 -16.50 -13.31 4.49
C ARG A 156 -16.80 -13.79 5.91
N ASN A 157 -16.29 -14.97 6.27
CA ASN A 157 -16.45 -15.55 7.61
C ASN A 157 -15.29 -15.21 8.58
N GLY A 158 -14.35 -14.35 8.19
CA GLY A 158 -13.21 -13.93 9.01
C GLY A 158 -12.18 -15.02 9.31
N ARG A 159 -12.19 -16.16 8.59
CA ARG A 159 -11.28 -17.30 8.83
C ARG A 159 -9.83 -16.99 8.49
N ARG A 160 -9.56 -15.89 7.77
CA ARG A 160 -8.23 -15.47 7.31
C ARG A 160 -7.80 -14.09 7.81
N ASP A 161 -8.51 -13.49 8.77
CA ASP A 161 -8.21 -12.13 9.25
C ASP A 161 -6.80 -12.00 9.85
N ASP A 162 -6.25 -13.08 10.41
CA ASP A 162 -4.88 -13.12 10.94
C ASP A 162 -3.81 -13.06 9.83
N GLU A 163 -4.10 -13.62 8.65
CA GLU A 163 -3.18 -13.66 7.51
C GLU A 163 -3.34 -12.41 6.62
N ILE A 164 -4.60 -12.04 6.38
CA ILE A 164 -5.06 -10.98 5.50
C ILE A 164 -5.86 -9.99 6.37
N PRO A 165 -5.17 -9.04 7.03
CA PRO A 165 -5.85 -8.07 7.87
C PRO A 165 -6.76 -7.16 7.05
N PRO A 166 -7.81 -6.58 7.67
CA PRO A 166 -8.67 -5.58 7.05
C PRO A 166 -7.84 -4.43 6.48
N HIS A 167 -8.15 -3.98 5.26
CA HIS A 167 -7.42 -2.89 4.56
C HIS A 167 -5.91 -3.10 4.34
N GLY A 168 -5.41 -4.28 4.68
CA GLY A 168 -4.01 -4.66 4.50
C GLY A 168 -3.05 -3.99 5.48
N THR A 169 -1.84 -4.52 5.49
CA THR A 169 -0.71 -3.93 6.20
C THR A 169 0.54 -4.25 5.40
N LEU A 170 1.12 -3.25 4.73
CA LEU A 170 2.34 -3.44 3.94
C LEU A 170 3.58 -3.59 4.83
N ILE A 171 3.64 -2.82 5.92
CA ILE A 171 4.80 -2.82 6.83
C ILE A 171 4.63 -3.91 7.88
N ARG A 172 4.83 -5.19 7.48
CA ARG A 172 4.74 -6.34 8.39
C ARG A 172 5.96 -6.48 9.30
N VAL A 173 7.15 -6.18 8.78
CA VAL A 173 8.39 -6.33 9.52
C VAL A 173 8.60 -5.10 10.39
N ARG A 174 8.30 -5.23 11.67
CA ARG A 174 8.66 -4.24 12.67
C ARG A 174 10.15 -4.36 12.96
N ARG A 175 10.91 -3.31 12.68
CA ARG A 175 12.29 -3.24 13.16
C ARG A 175 12.23 -3.01 14.68
N ASN A 176 12.52 -4.06 15.46
CA ASN A 176 12.74 -3.92 16.89
C ASN A 176 14.08 -3.21 17.11
N GLY A 177 14.01 -1.92 17.43
CA GLY A 177 15.17 -1.04 17.58
C GLY A 177 15.21 0.05 16.50
N GLY A 178 15.75 1.22 16.88
CA GLY A 178 15.95 2.35 15.98
C GLY A 178 16.96 2.06 14.87
N LEU A 179 17.47 3.11 14.22
CA LEU A 179 18.55 2.97 13.24
C LEU A 179 19.68 2.11 13.84
N ARG A 180 20.10 1.07 13.11
CA ARG A 180 21.27 0.25 13.49
C ARG A 180 22.55 1.10 13.59
N ALA A 181 22.56 2.24 12.90
CA ALA A 181 23.60 3.26 13.00
C ALA A 181 23.24 4.29 14.10
N PRO A 182 24.19 4.65 14.98
CA PRO A 182 24.01 5.72 15.96
C PRO A 182 23.53 7.02 15.30
N ARG A 183 22.63 7.76 15.95
CA ARG A 183 22.13 9.06 15.44
C ARG A 183 23.26 10.05 15.11
N ALA A 184 24.36 10.00 15.86
CA ALA A 184 25.55 10.81 15.60
C ALA A 184 26.25 10.44 14.28
N GLN A 185 26.38 9.14 13.98
CA GLN A 185 26.92 8.67 12.70
C GLN A 185 26.04 9.13 11.55
N VAL A 186 24.72 8.97 11.71
CA VAL A 186 23.75 9.42 10.71
C VAL A 186 23.81 10.94 10.52
N ALA A 187 24.03 11.72 11.59
CA ALA A 187 24.22 13.18 11.49
C ALA A 187 25.50 13.56 10.73
N ALA A 188 26.62 12.87 10.97
CA ALA A 188 27.87 13.10 10.26
C ALA A 188 27.76 12.74 8.76
N GLU A 189 27.13 11.61 8.44
CA GLU A 189 26.85 11.21 7.06
C GLU A 189 25.92 12.22 6.36
N ARG A 190 24.97 12.82 7.09
CA ARG A 190 24.07 13.87 6.58
C ARG A 190 24.83 15.14 6.22
N GLU A 191 25.72 15.60 7.10
CA GLU A 191 26.52 16.80 6.85
C GLU A 191 27.40 16.61 5.61
N ALA A 192 28.08 15.46 5.51
CA ALA A 192 28.88 15.11 4.34
C ALA A 192 28.07 15.06 3.04
N ALA A 193 26.87 14.47 3.07
CA ALA A 193 25.98 14.42 1.91
C ALA A 193 25.48 15.81 1.48
N GLN A 194 25.24 16.70 2.43
CA GLN A 194 24.83 18.07 2.15
C GLN A 194 25.95 18.87 1.49
N THR A 195 27.17 18.80 2.02
CA THR A 195 28.36 19.41 1.40
C THR A 195 28.57 18.89 -0.03
N ALA A 196 28.39 17.59 -0.25
CA ALA A 196 28.52 17.00 -1.58
C ALA A 196 27.45 17.49 -2.56
N ARG A 197 26.21 17.73 -2.10
CA ARG A 197 25.13 18.31 -2.92
C ARG A 197 25.40 19.76 -3.28
N GLU A 198 25.84 20.58 -2.31
CA GLU A 198 26.20 21.98 -2.54
C GLU A 198 27.36 22.10 -3.55
N ALA A 199 28.37 21.23 -3.45
CA ALA A 199 29.48 21.18 -4.40
C ALA A 199 29.05 20.76 -5.82
N ARG A 200 28.04 19.89 -5.95
CA ARG A 200 27.47 19.52 -7.26
C ARG A 200 26.65 20.66 -7.86
N ALA A 201 25.78 21.29 -7.07
CA ALA A 201 24.97 22.42 -7.52
C ALA A 201 25.84 23.59 -8.00
N ALA A 202 26.94 23.89 -7.30
CA ALA A 202 27.90 24.93 -7.68
C ALA A 202 28.67 24.63 -8.98
N LYS A 203 28.77 23.36 -9.39
CA LYS A 203 29.35 22.97 -10.69
C LYS A 203 28.35 23.06 -11.83
N GLU A 204 27.06 22.90 -11.57
CA GLU A 204 26.00 22.99 -12.60
C GLU A 204 25.62 24.43 -12.96
N THR A 205 26.00 25.41 -12.13
CA THR A 205 25.74 26.85 -12.37
C THR A 205 26.87 27.58 -13.12
N LYS A 206 27.90 26.86 -13.56
CA LYS A 206 29.11 27.43 -14.19
C LYS A 206 29.33 26.86 -15.59
#